data_AF-A0A8H3YS70-F1
#
_entry.id   AF-A0A8H3YS70-F1
#
_cell.length_a   1.000
_cell.length_b   1.000
_cell.length_c   1.000
_cell.angle_alpha   90.00
_cell.angle_beta   90.00
_cell.angle_gamma   90.00
#
_symmetry.space_group_name_H-M   'P 1'
#
loop_
_entity.id
_entity.type
_entity.pdbx_description
1 polymer ?
#
loop_
_entity_poly.entity_id
_entity_poly.type
_entity_poly.pdbx_seq_one_letter_code
_entity_poly.pdbx_strand_id
1 'polypeptide(L)'
;MGINAIPNPAIPPGSLILVTGVNGLIASHVAEQCLNAGYRVRGTTRDAKKHAWMKNVESFSKPGAFELFEVKDMTKDGAFDEAVKGCAGVAHVASNMTFSNNYEEIVGDAVKGAMSALKSASKEPGIKRFVLTSSSTATTMPKPGKEFIVHKDTWNDEAIKLAKGKDPDGFTVYAASKTQAERQVWDWVKENKPSFVVNAVLPNANLGQPLDVKNQGHPSTTLWVKQVFDGDLDQLRGVPPQYFVHVQDTAILHYVALANPDVQNERLFAFAAPFNLNDILGILRELYPDRKFAQDLPGLEKDLSVIEPARRAEKLLEEVKGSGWTSLKDSVQLNSKDLLSSMAGQQKSGLAGSLLFSCLIAVLAFVAGMKKEQIPDYLPSSLSTKFFPNTTNTTNAPDTPNSQNVSLAAQYDEKGCPTQPYSVQIFSLDPLVIYIRNFLSPAERDYLKSLAEPDFAPSTVSSDYSKDPGIRSSSTAFLDSGDTVTECISRRAAKFQGHLPLSRVEPLQVVRYLPGESYKFHNDWDVGDEGNMRTSTFFAYVGCEGCVGGSTRFYYLDRNGTSKRWCDVVDCKENSLKGVKFLPIEGNAIFWENLEDGVGIEEVLHAGTALEEGIKYGLNIWTREKEIEEEDS
;
A
#
# COMPACT_ATOMS: atom_id res chain seq x y z
N MET A 1 15.29 8.51 -25.92
CA MET A 1 15.75 9.48 -26.94
C MET A 1 16.87 10.29 -26.32
N GLY A 2 17.90 10.66 -27.08
CA GLY A 2 19.02 11.45 -26.55
C GLY A 2 18.63 12.92 -26.38
N ILE A 3 19.19 13.56 -25.35
CA ILE A 3 19.15 15.02 -25.18
C ILE A 3 20.37 15.66 -25.86
N ASN A 4 20.20 16.87 -26.39
CA ASN A 4 21.28 17.69 -26.90
C ASN A 4 22.15 18.18 -25.74
N ALA A 5 23.47 18.11 -25.90
CA ALA A 5 24.38 18.67 -24.93
C ALA A 5 24.22 20.21 -24.87
N ILE A 6 24.13 20.76 -23.66
CA ILE A 6 24.14 22.20 -23.45
C ILE A 6 25.53 22.75 -23.84
N PRO A 7 25.63 23.74 -24.73
CA PRO A 7 26.89 24.35 -25.08
C PRO A 7 27.45 25.13 -23.88
N ASN A 8 28.75 24.96 -23.59
CA ASN A 8 29.45 25.59 -22.47
C ASN A 8 28.71 25.40 -21.11
N PRO A 9 28.52 24.14 -20.67
CA PRO A 9 27.75 23.88 -19.46
C PRO A 9 28.45 24.44 -18.22
N ALA A 10 27.66 24.95 -17.27
CA ALA A 10 28.15 25.49 -16.01
C ALA A 10 28.91 24.47 -15.15
N ILE A 11 28.61 23.18 -15.35
CA ILE A 11 29.39 22.06 -14.87
C ILE A 11 30.04 21.36 -16.08
N PRO A 12 31.38 21.28 -16.16
CA PRO A 12 32.07 20.61 -17.26
C PRO A 12 31.70 19.11 -17.36
N PRO A 13 31.51 18.54 -18.57
CA PRO A 13 31.31 17.10 -18.75
C PRO A 13 32.43 16.27 -18.08
N GLY A 14 32.12 15.05 -17.64
CA GLY A 14 33.03 14.19 -16.86
C GLY A 14 33.10 14.51 -15.36
N SER A 15 32.58 15.67 -14.96
CA SER A 15 32.43 16.05 -13.55
C SER A 15 31.45 15.12 -12.83
N LEU A 16 31.60 15.00 -11.50
CA LEU A 16 30.77 14.15 -10.67
C LEU A 16 29.54 14.91 -10.16
N ILE A 17 28.35 14.33 -10.34
CA ILE A 17 27.08 14.83 -9.85
C ILE A 17 26.57 13.91 -8.75
N LEU A 18 26.24 14.48 -7.59
CA LEU A 18 25.54 13.76 -6.52
C LEU A 18 24.03 13.77 -6.81
N VAL A 19 23.39 12.60 -6.86
CA VAL A 19 21.93 12.46 -6.98
C VAL A 19 21.41 11.71 -5.75
N THR A 20 20.62 12.39 -4.91
CA THR A 20 20.15 11.77 -3.66
C THR A 20 18.89 10.92 -3.88
N GLY A 21 18.78 9.78 -3.18
CA GLY A 21 17.61 8.90 -3.28
C GLY A 21 17.47 8.27 -4.67
N VAL A 22 18.59 7.89 -5.29
CA VAL A 22 18.70 7.52 -6.71
C VAL A 22 17.81 6.34 -7.13
N ASN A 23 17.39 5.52 -6.17
CA ASN A 23 16.47 4.39 -6.39
C ASN A 23 15.02 4.84 -6.65
N GLY A 24 14.67 6.10 -6.39
CA GLY A 24 13.34 6.65 -6.62
C GLY A 24 13.03 6.94 -8.09
N LEU A 25 11.75 7.12 -8.40
CA LEU A 25 11.25 7.39 -9.75
C LEU A 25 11.99 8.54 -10.45
N ILE A 26 11.88 9.76 -9.91
CA ILE A 26 12.48 10.95 -10.52
C ILE A 26 14.01 10.84 -10.48
N ALA A 27 14.58 10.45 -9.33
CA ALA A 27 16.02 10.45 -9.11
C ALA A 27 16.77 9.50 -10.06
N SER A 28 16.20 8.33 -10.34
CA SER A 28 16.77 7.37 -11.31
C SER A 28 16.82 7.96 -12.72
N HIS A 29 15.75 8.63 -13.17
CA HIS A 29 15.73 9.34 -14.45
C HIS A 29 16.69 10.55 -14.46
N VAL A 30 16.84 11.29 -13.36
CA VAL A 30 17.83 12.39 -13.25
C VAL A 30 19.25 11.86 -13.42
N ALA A 31 19.58 10.75 -12.76
CA ALA A 31 20.86 10.08 -12.92
C ALA A 31 21.08 9.63 -14.38
N GLU A 32 20.06 9.03 -15.02
CA GLU A 32 20.12 8.66 -16.44
C GLU A 32 20.44 9.87 -17.33
N GLN A 33 19.74 11.00 -17.17
CA GLN A 33 19.98 12.18 -17.99
C GLN A 33 21.40 12.75 -17.78
N CYS A 34 21.89 12.76 -16.54
CA CYS A 34 23.26 13.19 -16.25
C CYS A 34 24.31 12.29 -16.91
N LEU A 35 24.14 10.97 -16.84
CA LEU A 35 25.02 9.98 -17.45
C LEU A 35 25.01 10.09 -18.99
N ASN A 36 23.83 10.29 -19.58
CA ASN A 36 23.68 10.48 -21.02
C ASN A 36 24.34 11.77 -21.50
N ALA A 37 24.34 12.83 -20.68
CA ALA A 37 25.04 14.08 -20.94
C ALA A 37 26.57 14.02 -20.70
N GLY A 38 27.11 12.86 -20.31
CA GLY A 38 28.54 12.64 -20.13
C GLY A 38 29.08 13.01 -18.74
N TYR A 39 28.22 13.18 -17.73
CA TYR A 39 28.65 13.29 -16.34
C TYR A 39 28.91 11.93 -15.72
N ARG A 40 29.66 11.93 -14.61
CA ARG A 40 29.67 10.81 -13.66
C ARG A 40 28.62 11.07 -12.60
N VAL A 41 28.00 10.01 -12.07
CA VAL A 41 26.95 10.12 -11.05
C VAL A 41 27.33 9.32 -9.81
N ARG A 42 27.28 9.98 -8.66
CA ARG A 42 27.21 9.33 -7.35
C ARG A 42 25.76 9.35 -6.90
N GLY A 43 25.11 8.19 -6.91
CA GLY A 43 23.76 8.05 -6.39
C GLY A 43 23.76 7.69 -4.91
N THR A 44 22.86 8.26 -4.10
CA THR A 44 22.68 7.81 -2.70
C THR A 44 21.41 7.00 -2.48
N THR A 45 21.47 6.03 -1.58
CA THR A 45 20.31 5.29 -1.03
C THR A 45 20.46 5.10 0.48
N ARG A 46 19.37 4.75 1.18
CA ARG A 46 19.43 4.42 2.62
C ARG A 46 20.20 3.14 2.90
N ASP A 47 20.13 2.20 1.96
CA ASP A 47 20.82 0.92 1.99
C ASP A 47 21.47 0.68 0.62
N ALA A 48 22.79 0.75 0.55
CA ALA A 48 23.50 0.58 -0.72
C ALA A 48 23.54 -0.89 -1.17
N LYS A 49 23.43 -1.85 -0.24
CA LYS A 49 23.42 -3.29 -0.57
C LYS A 49 22.09 -3.69 -1.21
N LYS A 50 20.97 -3.29 -0.61
CA LYS A 50 19.61 -3.55 -1.14
C LYS A 50 19.41 -2.96 -2.54
N HIS A 51 20.07 -1.84 -2.83
CA HIS A 51 19.94 -1.14 -4.10
C HIS A 51 21.13 -1.33 -5.06
N ALA A 52 21.94 -2.37 -4.85
CA ALA A 52 23.08 -2.68 -5.73
C ALA A 52 22.67 -2.93 -7.20
N TRP A 53 21.41 -3.30 -7.44
CA TRP A 53 20.83 -3.48 -8.78
C TRP A 53 20.93 -2.23 -9.66
N MET A 54 21.00 -1.03 -9.08
CA MET A 54 21.16 0.23 -9.82
C MET A 54 22.38 0.23 -10.74
N LYS A 55 23.45 -0.49 -10.37
CA LYS A 55 24.68 -0.62 -11.19
C LYS A 55 24.46 -1.41 -12.48
N ASN A 56 23.39 -2.22 -12.53
CA ASN A 56 23.05 -3.07 -13.66
C ASN A 56 22.00 -2.45 -14.59
N VAL A 57 21.51 -1.25 -14.26
CA VAL A 57 20.65 -0.48 -15.17
C VAL A 57 21.47 -0.16 -16.42
N GLU A 58 20.92 -0.44 -17.61
CA GLU A 58 21.67 -0.37 -18.87
C GLU A 58 22.34 0.99 -19.09
N SER A 59 21.63 2.09 -18.84
CA SER A 59 22.17 3.45 -18.95
C SER A 59 23.27 3.77 -17.94
N PHE A 60 23.42 2.96 -16.89
CA PHE A 60 24.39 3.15 -15.80
C PHE A 60 25.62 2.26 -15.96
N SER A 61 25.55 1.31 -16.90
CA SER A 61 26.54 0.23 -17.08
C SER A 61 27.90 0.69 -17.62
N LYS A 62 28.04 1.95 -18.06
CA LYS A 62 29.32 2.50 -18.52
C LYS A 62 30.35 2.42 -17.36
N PRO A 63 31.49 1.71 -17.53
CA PRO A 63 32.45 1.53 -16.45
C PRO A 63 32.92 2.87 -15.85
N GLY A 64 32.83 2.99 -14.53
CA GLY A 64 33.25 4.19 -13.80
C GLY A 64 32.34 5.41 -13.95
N ALA A 65 31.22 5.30 -14.67
CA ALA A 65 30.26 6.40 -14.83
C ALA A 65 29.33 6.56 -13.64
N PHE A 66 28.98 5.45 -12.96
CA PHE A 66 28.07 5.44 -11.81
C PHE A 66 28.70 4.79 -10.57
N GLU A 67 28.49 5.41 -9.41
CA GLU A 67 28.79 4.82 -8.11
C GLU A 67 27.61 4.99 -7.13
N LEU A 68 27.46 4.03 -6.22
CA LEU A 68 26.39 4.00 -5.24
C LEU A 68 26.98 4.25 -3.84
N PHE A 69 26.40 5.19 -3.11
CA PHE A 69 26.85 5.62 -1.79
C PHE A 69 25.72 5.50 -0.77
N GLU A 70 26.03 5.05 0.45
CA GLU A 70 25.02 4.88 1.50
C GLU A 70 24.86 6.15 2.34
N VAL A 71 23.62 6.62 2.48
CA VAL A 71 23.23 7.69 3.42
C VAL A 71 22.00 7.19 4.18
N LYS A 72 22.24 6.59 5.35
CA LYS A 72 21.20 5.91 6.14
C LYS A 72 20.06 6.84 6.57
N ASP A 73 20.43 8.04 7.02
CA ASP A 73 19.49 9.05 7.52
C ASP A 73 19.89 10.43 7.00
N MET A 74 19.09 10.93 6.07
CA MET A 74 19.30 12.24 5.43
C MET A 74 18.99 13.42 6.34
N THR A 75 18.29 13.21 7.46
CA THR A 75 17.86 14.29 8.37
C THR A 75 18.97 14.70 9.34
N LYS A 76 20.03 13.90 9.48
CA LYS A 76 21.18 14.23 10.34
C LYS A 76 22.01 15.36 9.74
N ASP A 77 22.48 16.26 10.60
CA ASP A 77 23.43 17.27 10.18
C ASP A 77 24.72 16.61 9.69
N GLY A 78 25.24 17.07 8.56
CA GLY A 78 26.40 16.48 7.90
C GLY A 78 26.17 15.10 7.25
N ALA A 79 24.93 14.63 7.12
CA ALA A 79 24.61 13.32 6.51
C ALA A 79 25.21 13.13 5.12
N PHE A 80 25.41 14.22 4.37
CA PHE A 80 25.94 14.19 3.01
C PHE A 80 27.40 14.67 2.93
N ASP A 81 28.08 14.99 4.03
CA ASP A 81 29.44 15.56 4.02
C ASP A 81 30.45 14.69 3.28
N GLU A 82 30.37 13.36 3.45
CA GLU A 82 31.20 12.42 2.70
C GLU A 82 30.71 12.23 1.26
N ALA A 83 29.39 12.20 1.06
CA ALA A 83 28.79 11.98 -0.24
C ALA A 83 29.06 13.13 -1.23
N VAL A 84 29.21 14.38 -0.77
CA VAL A 84 29.47 15.53 -1.64
C VAL A 84 30.93 15.65 -2.11
N LYS A 85 31.89 14.98 -1.47
CA LYS A 85 33.32 15.16 -1.77
C LYS A 85 33.65 14.94 -3.25
N GLY A 86 34.30 15.92 -3.87
CA GLY A 86 34.70 15.88 -5.28
C GLY A 86 33.55 16.05 -6.29
N CYS A 87 32.33 16.35 -5.82
CA CYS A 87 31.21 16.66 -6.70
C CYS A 87 31.31 18.10 -7.22
N ALA A 88 30.79 18.32 -8.42
CA ALA A 88 30.60 19.65 -9.01
C ALA A 88 29.14 20.12 -8.96
N GLY A 89 28.20 19.21 -8.71
CA GLY A 89 26.80 19.55 -8.53
C GLY A 89 26.04 18.53 -7.68
N VAL A 90 24.92 18.97 -7.12
CA VAL A 90 24.01 18.15 -6.33
C VAL A 90 22.60 18.28 -6.88
N ALA A 91 21.94 17.17 -7.17
CA ALA A 91 20.48 17.08 -7.31
C ALA A 91 19.91 16.41 -6.05
N HIS A 92 19.32 17.21 -5.18
CA HIS A 92 18.65 16.70 -3.98
C HIS A 92 17.21 16.34 -4.30
N VAL A 93 16.98 15.04 -4.54
CA VAL A 93 15.68 14.47 -4.92
C VAL A 93 15.04 13.68 -3.77
N ALA A 94 15.86 13.14 -2.88
CA ALA A 94 15.41 12.37 -1.72
C ALA A 94 14.44 13.18 -0.85
N SER A 95 13.31 12.59 -0.51
CA SER A 95 12.33 13.21 0.36
C SER A 95 11.52 12.15 1.09
N ASN A 96 10.94 12.52 2.24
CA ASN A 96 10.00 11.67 2.94
C ASN A 96 8.67 11.65 2.16
N MET A 97 8.21 10.44 1.80
CA MET A 97 6.99 10.21 1.01
C MET A 97 5.97 9.35 1.77
N THR A 98 6.02 9.30 3.11
CA THR A 98 5.11 8.49 3.94
C THR A 98 3.71 9.10 4.09
N PHE A 99 3.49 10.36 3.68
CA PHE A 99 2.20 11.07 3.76
C PHE A 99 1.51 10.99 5.13
N SER A 100 2.29 11.01 6.22
CA SER A 100 1.77 11.09 7.59
C SER A 100 1.06 12.42 7.85
N ASN A 101 0.06 12.41 8.74
CA ASN A 101 -0.57 13.62 9.25
C ASN A 101 0.23 14.28 10.40
N ASN A 102 1.35 13.68 10.81
CA ASN A 102 2.24 14.25 11.81
C ASN A 102 3.01 15.44 11.22
N TYR A 103 2.49 16.65 11.45
CA TYR A 103 3.06 17.88 10.95
C TYR A 103 4.55 18.04 11.31
N GLU A 104 4.90 17.88 12.59
CA GLU A 104 6.25 18.14 13.08
C GLU A 104 7.28 17.16 12.51
N GLU A 105 6.89 15.89 12.34
CA GLU A 105 7.74 14.86 11.74
C GLU A 105 7.95 15.13 10.26
N ILE A 106 6.88 15.26 9.47
CA ILE A 106 6.99 15.36 8.00
C ILE A 106 7.62 16.69 7.57
N VAL A 107 7.20 17.81 8.17
CA VAL A 107 7.80 19.11 7.89
C VAL A 107 9.24 19.17 8.41
N GLY A 108 9.47 18.67 9.63
CA GLY A 108 10.79 18.61 10.23
C GLY A 108 11.78 17.81 9.38
N ASP A 109 11.40 16.62 8.93
CA ASP A 109 12.23 15.76 8.09
C ASP A 109 12.52 16.38 6.73
N ALA A 110 11.50 16.97 6.08
CA ALA A 110 11.67 17.60 4.77
C ALA A 110 12.64 18.79 4.85
N VAL A 111 12.48 19.65 5.85
CA VAL A 111 13.38 20.79 6.08
C VAL A 111 14.78 20.31 6.44
N LYS A 112 14.92 19.39 7.40
CA LYS A 112 16.24 18.86 7.82
C LYS A 112 16.96 18.16 6.67
N GLY A 113 16.27 17.35 5.87
CA GLY A 113 16.84 16.66 4.72
C GLY A 113 17.39 17.62 3.67
N ALA A 114 16.59 18.60 3.26
CA ALA A 114 17.01 19.61 2.28
C ALA A 114 18.18 20.46 2.82
N MET A 115 18.10 20.89 4.08
CA MET A 115 19.13 21.71 4.70
C MET A 115 20.44 20.96 4.96
N SER A 116 20.37 19.67 5.32
CA SER A 116 21.56 18.83 5.47
C SER A 116 22.32 18.73 4.15
N ALA A 117 21.62 18.41 3.06
CA ALA A 117 22.23 18.34 1.72
C ALA A 117 22.82 19.69 1.28
N LEU A 118 22.08 20.79 1.45
CA LEU A 118 22.54 22.14 1.07
C LEU A 118 23.77 22.57 1.86
N LYS A 119 23.77 22.35 3.18
CA LYS A 119 24.91 22.67 4.04
C LYS A 119 26.13 21.81 3.73
N SER A 120 25.95 20.51 3.52
CA SER A 120 27.05 19.64 3.06
C SER A 120 27.63 20.13 1.73
N ALA A 121 26.77 20.46 0.75
CA ALA A 121 27.22 21.01 -0.53
C ALA A 121 28.05 22.30 -0.36
N SER A 122 27.68 23.15 0.61
CA SER A 122 28.43 24.38 0.91
C SER A 122 29.81 24.18 1.53
N LYS A 123 30.08 23.00 2.09
CA LYS A 123 31.40 22.63 2.61
C LYS A 123 32.33 22.13 1.50
N GLU A 124 31.81 21.75 0.33
CA GLU A 124 32.59 21.26 -0.80
C GLU A 124 32.85 22.39 -1.81
N PRO A 125 34.08 22.93 -1.92
CA PRO A 125 34.37 24.09 -2.78
C PRO A 125 34.18 23.82 -4.29
N GLY A 126 34.18 22.55 -4.68
CA GLY A 126 33.97 22.11 -6.07
C GLY A 126 32.55 22.33 -6.59
N ILE A 127 31.56 22.44 -5.70
CA ILE A 127 30.16 22.60 -6.08
C ILE A 127 29.94 23.90 -6.85
N LYS A 128 29.26 23.80 -7.98
CA LYS A 128 28.83 24.90 -8.86
C LYS A 128 27.32 25.04 -8.93
N ARG A 129 26.60 23.93 -8.80
CA ARG A 129 25.12 23.90 -8.82
C ARG A 129 24.54 23.01 -7.73
N PHE A 130 23.46 23.49 -7.14
CA PHE A 130 22.57 22.70 -6.30
C PHE A 130 21.15 22.79 -6.86
N VAL A 131 20.50 21.65 -7.05
CA VAL A 131 19.12 21.58 -7.56
C VAL A 131 18.27 20.84 -6.52
N LEU A 132 17.24 21.52 -6.03
CA LEU A 132 16.24 20.93 -5.14
C LEU A 132 15.07 20.40 -5.96
N THR A 133 14.69 19.13 -5.76
CA THR A 133 13.38 18.65 -6.19
C THR A 133 12.33 19.07 -5.18
N SER A 134 11.62 20.15 -5.50
CA SER A 134 10.45 20.59 -4.75
C SER A 134 9.19 19.90 -5.31
N SER A 135 8.05 20.59 -5.38
CA SER A 135 6.76 20.03 -5.79
C SER A 135 5.84 21.15 -6.28
N SER A 136 4.92 20.85 -7.18
CA SER A 136 3.79 21.73 -7.49
C SER A 136 3.01 22.14 -6.23
N THR A 137 2.96 21.27 -5.21
CA THR A 137 2.31 21.55 -3.94
C THR A 137 3.01 22.62 -3.10
N ALA A 138 4.26 23.00 -3.42
CA ALA A 138 4.92 24.16 -2.81
C ALA A 138 4.34 25.50 -3.31
N THR A 139 3.58 25.48 -4.40
CA THR A 139 2.93 26.67 -4.99
C THR A 139 1.44 26.68 -4.71
N THR A 140 0.73 25.58 -4.99
CA THR A 140 -0.72 25.49 -4.80
C THR A 140 -1.19 24.06 -4.63
N MET A 141 -2.32 23.88 -3.96
CA MET A 141 -3.11 22.65 -4.03
C MET A 141 -3.93 22.60 -5.34
N PRO A 142 -4.25 21.41 -5.87
CA PRO A 142 -5.23 21.27 -6.95
C PRO A 142 -6.60 21.83 -6.55
N LYS A 143 -7.23 22.60 -7.44
CA LYS A 143 -8.56 23.21 -7.23
C LYS A 143 -9.42 23.00 -8.50
N PRO A 144 -9.93 21.78 -8.74
CA PRO A 144 -10.74 21.47 -9.93
C PRO A 144 -11.89 22.46 -10.13
N GLY A 145 -12.17 22.80 -11.40
CA GLY A 145 -13.26 23.72 -11.76
C GLY A 145 -13.03 25.19 -11.41
N LYS A 146 -11.87 25.56 -10.82
CA LYS A 146 -11.57 26.95 -10.44
C LYS A 146 -10.47 27.56 -11.30
N GLU A 147 -10.75 28.73 -11.85
CA GLU A 147 -9.77 29.55 -12.55
C GLU A 147 -8.94 30.36 -11.56
N PHE A 148 -7.61 30.25 -11.67
CA PHE A 148 -6.65 31.10 -10.98
C PHE A 148 -5.28 31.01 -11.67
N ILE A 149 -4.39 31.96 -11.39
CA ILE A 149 -3.06 32.03 -12.01
C ILE A 149 -2.00 31.74 -10.95
N VAL A 150 -1.03 30.88 -11.30
CA VAL A 150 0.19 30.66 -10.52
C VAL A 150 1.31 31.46 -11.18
N HIS A 151 1.94 32.35 -10.40
CA HIS A 151 3.10 33.14 -10.81
C HIS A 151 4.40 32.55 -10.22
N LYS A 152 5.55 33.04 -10.68
CA LYS A 152 6.88 32.56 -10.25
C LYS A 152 7.14 32.68 -8.75
N ASP A 153 6.49 33.63 -8.08
CA ASP A 153 6.60 33.96 -6.66
C ASP A 153 5.41 33.42 -5.84
N THR A 154 4.55 32.60 -6.43
CA THR A 154 3.44 31.96 -5.71
C THR A 154 3.94 30.87 -4.77
N TRP A 155 3.44 30.91 -3.53
CA TRP A 155 3.75 29.97 -2.46
C TRP A 155 2.47 29.45 -1.81
N ASN A 156 2.50 28.21 -1.33
CA ASN A 156 1.35 27.57 -0.72
C ASN A 156 1.23 27.88 0.79
N ASP A 157 1.04 29.14 1.13
CA ASP A 157 0.78 29.57 2.53
C ASP A 157 -0.51 28.95 3.09
N GLU A 158 -1.47 28.66 2.22
CA GLU A 158 -2.72 27.96 2.57
C GLU A 158 -2.43 26.56 3.13
N ALA A 159 -1.59 25.76 2.47
CA ALA A 159 -1.23 24.45 2.97
C ALA A 159 -0.51 24.51 4.33
N ILE A 160 0.41 25.47 4.53
CA ILE A 160 1.08 25.63 5.84
C ILE A 160 0.05 25.94 6.93
N LYS A 161 -0.90 26.84 6.65
CA LYS A 161 -1.97 27.18 7.60
C LYS A 161 -2.86 25.98 7.91
N LEU A 162 -3.30 25.26 6.89
CA LEU A 162 -4.18 24.10 7.03
C LEU A 162 -3.47 22.94 7.74
N ALA A 163 -2.20 22.71 7.46
CA ALA A 163 -1.39 21.66 8.06
C ALA A 163 -1.12 21.87 9.56
N LYS A 164 -1.24 23.12 10.05
CA LYS A 164 -1.20 23.46 11.49
C LYS A 164 -2.59 23.46 12.14
N GLY A 165 -3.64 23.18 11.37
CA GLY A 165 -5.02 23.13 11.83
C GLY A 165 -5.32 21.88 12.66
N LYS A 166 -6.58 21.74 13.06
CA LYS A 166 -7.07 20.54 13.74
C LYS A 166 -7.23 19.41 12.72
N ASP A 167 -6.54 18.30 12.93
CA ASP A 167 -6.62 17.05 12.14
C ASP A 167 -6.35 17.25 10.62
N PRO A 168 -5.16 17.74 10.22
CA PRO A 168 -4.83 17.92 8.82
C PRO A 168 -4.70 16.57 8.10
N ASP A 169 -5.11 16.50 6.84
CA ASP A 169 -4.84 15.31 6.01
C ASP A 169 -3.35 15.25 5.61
N GLY A 170 -2.86 14.04 5.36
CA GLY A 170 -1.45 13.80 5.04
C GLY A 170 -0.97 14.49 3.76
N PHE A 171 -1.85 14.72 2.77
CA PHE A 171 -1.48 15.41 1.54
C PHE A 171 -1.29 16.93 1.79
N THR A 172 -2.13 17.52 2.64
CA THR A 172 -1.94 18.90 3.13
C THR A 172 -0.65 19.05 3.94
N VAL A 173 -0.32 18.10 4.82
CA VAL A 173 0.95 18.09 5.55
C VAL A 173 2.16 17.95 4.60
N TYR A 174 2.07 17.07 3.61
CA TYR A 174 3.07 16.94 2.55
C TYR A 174 3.26 18.27 1.79
N ALA A 175 2.17 18.93 1.39
CA ALA A 175 2.24 20.22 0.71
C ALA A 175 2.91 21.31 1.57
N ALA A 176 2.59 21.38 2.86
CA ALA A 176 3.27 22.27 3.80
C ALA A 176 4.76 21.96 3.91
N SER A 177 5.14 20.68 3.98
CA SER A 177 6.54 20.24 4.06
C SER A 177 7.36 20.69 2.86
N LYS A 178 6.81 20.55 1.64
CA LYS A 178 7.48 20.99 0.40
C LYS A 178 7.62 22.50 0.36
N THR A 179 6.56 23.22 0.76
CA THR A 179 6.58 24.69 0.83
C THR A 179 7.64 25.19 1.80
N GLN A 180 7.70 24.62 3.00
CA GLN A 180 8.62 25.07 4.05
C GLN A 180 10.08 24.65 3.78
N ALA A 181 10.31 23.44 3.26
CA ALA A 181 11.65 23.00 2.88
C ALA A 181 12.23 23.89 1.78
N GLU A 182 11.46 24.20 0.73
CA GLU A 182 11.93 25.07 -0.35
C GLU A 182 12.17 26.51 0.14
N ARG A 183 11.27 27.07 0.96
CA ARG A 183 11.49 28.40 1.57
C ARG A 183 12.77 28.45 2.39
N GLN A 184 13.00 27.45 3.24
CA GLN A 184 14.19 27.40 4.08
C GLN A 184 15.49 27.34 3.27
N VAL A 185 15.47 26.65 2.13
CA VAL A 185 16.60 26.64 1.17
C VAL A 185 16.83 28.04 0.61
N TRP A 186 15.79 28.73 0.13
CA TRP A 186 15.94 30.08 -0.42
C TRP A 186 16.36 31.12 0.63
N ASP A 187 15.82 31.04 1.85
CA ASP A 187 16.21 31.89 2.98
C ASP A 187 17.69 31.69 3.29
N TRP A 188 18.15 30.44 3.37
CA TRP A 188 19.56 30.13 3.60
C TRP A 188 20.46 30.67 2.48
N VAL A 189 20.06 30.54 1.21
CA VAL A 189 20.82 31.07 0.06
C VAL A 189 20.94 32.59 0.14
N LYS A 190 19.85 33.29 0.48
CA LYS A 190 19.83 34.74 0.65
C LYS A 190 20.76 35.20 1.78
N GLU A 191 20.76 34.48 2.90
CA GLU A 191 21.54 34.79 4.09
C GLU A 191 23.04 34.48 3.91
N ASN A 192 23.36 33.32 3.33
CA ASN A 192 24.73 32.77 3.32
C ASN A 192 25.47 33.03 2.01
N LYS A 193 24.76 33.36 0.91
CA LYS A 193 25.32 33.68 -0.40
C LYS A 193 26.38 32.66 -0.84
N PRO A 194 26.01 31.38 -1.01
CA PRO A 194 26.94 30.34 -1.40
C PRO A 194 27.65 30.68 -2.72
N SER A 195 28.84 30.11 -2.92
CA SER A 195 29.61 30.26 -4.17
C SER A 195 28.99 29.54 -5.37
N PHE A 196 27.99 28.69 -5.14
CA PHE A 196 27.26 27.94 -6.16
C PHE A 196 25.84 28.49 -6.37
N VAL A 197 25.30 28.24 -7.56
CA VAL A 197 23.92 28.61 -7.92
C VAL A 197 22.95 27.54 -7.40
N VAL A 198 21.84 27.98 -6.84
CA VAL A 198 20.76 27.10 -6.37
C VAL A 198 19.56 27.22 -7.32
N ASN A 199 18.97 26.12 -7.75
CA ASN A 199 17.73 26.10 -8.52
C ASN A 199 16.76 25.12 -7.87
N ALA A 200 15.46 25.27 -8.14
CA ALA A 200 14.44 24.30 -7.73
C ALA A 200 13.65 23.82 -8.95
N VAL A 201 13.32 22.53 -9.00
CA VAL A 201 12.37 21.97 -9.98
C VAL A 201 11.10 21.58 -9.21
N LEU A 202 9.94 22.06 -9.68
CA LEU A 202 8.64 21.91 -9.04
C LEU A 202 7.74 21.06 -9.94
N PRO A 203 7.88 19.73 -9.93
CA PRO A 203 7.06 18.88 -10.77
C PRO A 203 5.65 18.69 -10.21
N ASN A 204 4.68 18.57 -11.11
CA ASN A 204 3.36 18.01 -10.79
C ASN A 204 3.37 16.47 -10.90
N ALA A 205 2.22 15.83 -11.11
CA ALA A 205 2.12 14.37 -11.17
C ALA A 205 3.02 13.77 -12.26
N ASN A 206 4.02 12.98 -11.88
CA ASN A 206 4.96 12.39 -12.82
C ASN A 206 4.40 11.08 -13.39
N LEU A 207 4.10 11.08 -14.68
CA LEU A 207 3.69 9.90 -15.44
C LEU A 207 4.81 9.43 -16.36
N GLY A 208 4.82 8.15 -16.73
CA GLY A 208 5.84 7.57 -17.60
C GLY A 208 6.44 6.31 -17.01
N GLN A 209 7.32 5.66 -17.78
CA GLN A 209 7.88 4.37 -17.38
C GLN A 209 8.90 4.53 -16.23
N PRO A 210 8.79 3.75 -15.14
CA PRO A 210 9.89 3.56 -14.19
C PRO A 210 11.14 3.07 -14.91
N LEU A 211 12.33 3.51 -14.49
CA LEU A 211 13.57 3.17 -15.18
C LEU A 211 13.86 1.66 -15.13
N ASP A 212 13.58 1.03 -13.99
CA ASP A 212 13.64 -0.41 -13.79
C ASP A 212 12.36 -0.87 -13.08
N VAL A 213 11.35 -1.27 -13.86
CA VAL A 213 10.06 -1.74 -13.34
C VAL A 213 10.22 -2.95 -12.41
N LYS A 214 11.21 -3.82 -12.66
CA LYS A 214 11.42 -5.04 -11.87
C LYS A 214 11.77 -4.70 -10.42
N ASN A 215 12.63 -3.70 -10.22
CA ASN A 215 13.12 -3.35 -8.88
C ASN A 215 12.39 -2.16 -8.26
N GLN A 216 11.81 -1.26 -9.07
CA GLN A 216 11.08 -0.08 -8.59
C GLN A 216 9.57 -0.31 -8.51
N GLY A 217 9.03 -1.29 -9.23
CA GLY A 217 7.58 -1.42 -9.45
C GLY A 217 7.01 -0.22 -10.20
N HIS A 218 5.79 0.21 -9.84
CA HIS A 218 5.19 1.46 -10.29
C HIS A 218 5.09 2.42 -9.09
N PRO A 219 6.17 3.11 -8.72
CA PRO A 219 6.19 3.97 -7.55
C PRO A 219 5.42 5.28 -7.79
N SER A 220 4.90 5.85 -6.70
CA SER A 220 4.31 7.19 -6.70
C SER A 220 3.19 7.35 -7.75
N THR A 221 3.16 8.45 -8.49
CA THR A 221 2.10 8.79 -9.46
C THR A 221 2.04 7.88 -10.67
N THR A 222 3.08 7.11 -10.97
CA THR A 222 3.04 6.08 -12.05
C THR A 222 2.12 4.91 -11.69
N LEU A 223 1.85 4.70 -10.39
CA LEU A 223 0.90 3.71 -9.91
C LEU A 223 -0.51 3.99 -10.41
N TRP A 224 -0.87 5.26 -10.65
CA TRP A 224 -2.21 5.62 -11.10
C TRP A 224 -2.53 5.03 -12.46
N VAL A 225 -1.58 5.05 -13.41
CA VAL A 225 -1.77 4.40 -14.72
C VAL A 225 -1.98 2.90 -14.55
N LYS A 226 -1.21 2.26 -13.67
CA LYS A 226 -1.38 0.83 -13.35
C LYS A 226 -2.74 0.55 -12.70
N GLN A 227 -3.18 1.34 -11.73
CA GLN A 227 -4.47 1.15 -11.06
C GLN A 227 -5.65 1.38 -12.01
N VAL A 228 -5.59 2.40 -12.88
CA VAL A 228 -6.59 2.58 -13.95
C VAL A 228 -6.55 1.40 -14.92
N PHE A 229 -5.35 0.94 -15.27
CA PHE A 229 -5.18 -0.24 -16.12
C PHE A 229 -5.80 -1.48 -15.47
N ASP A 230 -5.55 -1.76 -14.20
CA ASP A 230 -6.04 -2.95 -13.50
C ASP A 230 -7.54 -2.89 -13.16
N GLY A 231 -8.14 -1.70 -13.20
CA GLY A 231 -9.54 -1.46 -12.84
C GLY A 231 -9.74 -1.11 -11.36
N ASP A 232 -8.65 -0.85 -10.63
CA ASP A 232 -8.62 -0.52 -9.19
C ASP A 232 -8.97 0.96 -8.94
N LEU A 233 -10.06 1.45 -9.55
CA LEU A 233 -10.43 2.87 -9.52
C LEU A 233 -10.82 3.38 -8.13
N ASP A 234 -11.19 2.49 -7.21
CA ASP A 234 -11.59 2.87 -5.85
C ASP A 234 -10.44 3.48 -5.05
N GLN A 235 -9.20 3.04 -5.31
CA GLN A 235 -7.99 3.60 -4.70
C GLN A 235 -7.66 5.01 -5.22
N LEU A 236 -8.28 5.40 -6.35
CA LEU A 236 -8.01 6.65 -7.04
C LEU A 236 -9.07 7.73 -6.80
N ARG A 237 -10.17 7.42 -6.09
CA ARG A 237 -11.30 8.35 -5.86
C ARG A 237 -10.92 9.65 -5.13
N GLY A 238 -9.76 9.69 -4.47
CA GLY A 238 -9.22 10.88 -3.80
C GLY A 238 -8.21 11.69 -4.63
N VAL A 239 -7.86 11.25 -5.84
CA VAL A 239 -6.90 11.97 -6.69
C VAL A 239 -7.63 13.09 -7.42
N PRO A 240 -7.39 14.37 -7.08
CA PRO A 240 -8.06 15.47 -7.77
C PRO A 240 -7.49 15.63 -9.19
N PRO A 241 -8.34 16.05 -10.16
CA PRO A 241 -7.87 16.61 -11.42
C PRO A 241 -6.81 17.70 -11.19
N GLN A 242 -5.70 17.59 -11.93
CA GLN A 242 -4.51 18.43 -11.76
C GLN A 242 -3.64 18.39 -13.02
N TYR A 243 -2.47 19.01 -13.01
CA TYR A 243 -1.49 18.86 -14.10
C TYR A 243 -0.70 17.55 -14.01
N PHE A 244 -0.25 17.01 -15.14
CA PHE A 244 0.81 16.00 -15.16
C PHE A 244 2.10 16.60 -15.71
N VAL A 245 3.17 15.81 -15.62
CA VAL A 245 4.42 15.99 -16.37
C VAL A 245 5.02 14.61 -16.64
N HIS A 246 5.68 14.42 -17.78
CA HIS A 246 6.38 13.17 -18.02
C HIS A 246 7.65 13.09 -17.16
N VAL A 247 7.93 11.93 -16.55
CA VAL A 247 9.05 11.75 -15.62
C VAL A 247 10.41 12.10 -16.24
N GLN A 248 10.61 11.80 -17.53
CA GLN A 248 11.85 12.19 -18.22
C GLN A 248 11.94 13.69 -18.44
N ASP A 249 10.83 14.39 -18.68
CA ASP A 249 10.86 15.86 -18.83
C ASP A 249 11.24 16.52 -17.49
N THR A 250 10.70 16.02 -16.38
CA THR A 250 11.15 16.43 -15.03
C THR A 250 12.65 16.20 -14.86
N ALA A 251 13.17 15.05 -15.27
CA ALA A 251 14.59 14.75 -15.16
C ALA A 251 15.47 15.63 -16.06
N ILE A 252 15.03 15.94 -17.27
CA ILE A 252 15.72 16.86 -18.18
C ILE A 252 15.78 18.27 -17.56
N LEU A 253 14.71 18.74 -16.90
CA LEU A 253 14.74 20.01 -16.19
C LEU A 253 15.75 20.04 -15.04
N HIS A 254 15.97 18.92 -14.35
CA HIS A 254 17.05 18.84 -13.34
C HIS A 254 18.42 18.91 -14.00
N TYR A 255 18.64 18.21 -15.12
CA TYR A 255 19.88 18.33 -15.90
C TYR A 255 20.10 19.77 -16.37
N VAL A 256 19.09 20.43 -16.92
CA VAL A 256 19.14 21.84 -17.30
C VAL A 256 19.51 22.73 -16.12
N ALA A 257 18.89 22.53 -14.95
CA ALA A 257 19.20 23.31 -13.75
C ALA A 257 20.64 23.08 -13.23
N LEU A 258 21.24 21.91 -13.51
CA LEU A 258 22.64 21.58 -13.23
C LEU A 258 23.63 22.11 -14.28
N ALA A 259 23.21 22.24 -15.54
CA ALA A 259 24.16 22.45 -16.64
C ALA A 259 23.99 23.80 -17.36
N ASN A 260 22.77 24.34 -17.47
CA ASN A 260 22.51 25.54 -18.27
C ASN A 260 23.01 26.81 -17.54
N PRO A 261 23.97 27.57 -18.10
CA PRO A 261 24.47 28.82 -17.50
C PRO A 261 23.39 29.89 -17.33
N ASP A 262 22.32 29.86 -18.12
CA ASP A 262 21.25 30.86 -18.10
C ASP A 262 20.20 30.59 -17.02
N VAL A 263 20.26 29.44 -16.34
CA VAL A 263 19.33 29.08 -15.27
C VAL A 263 20.00 29.32 -13.93
N GLN A 264 19.68 30.46 -13.31
CA GLN A 264 20.32 30.91 -12.07
C GLN A 264 19.31 31.40 -11.03
N ASN A 265 19.27 30.73 -9.87
CA ASN A 265 18.37 31.10 -8.77
C ASN A 265 16.90 31.09 -9.19
N GLU A 266 16.53 30.10 -10.02
CA GLU A 266 15.20 29.95 -10.60
C GLU A 266 14.41 28.80 -9.94
N ARG A 267 13.08 28.98 -9.89
CA ARG A 267 12.08 27.93 -9.68
C ARG A 267 11.55 27.51 -11.05
N LEU A 268 11.78 26.26 -11.45
CA LEU A 268 11.33 25.70 -12.73
C LEU A 268 10.05 24.88 -12.53
N PHE A 269 8.96 25.29 -13.17
CA PHE A 269 7.63 24.73 -12.95
C PHE A 269 7.35 23.64 -13.98
N ALA A 270 7.38 22.38 -13.56
CA ALA A 270 7.15 21.24 -14.46
C ALA A 270 5.66 20.84 -14.45
N PHE A 271 4.86 21.58 -15.24
CA PHE A 271 3.42 21.43 -15.41
C PHE A 271 3.15 21.34 -16.93
N ALA A 272 2.96 20.12 -17.46
CA ALA A 272 2.82 19.91 -18.89
C ALA A 272 1.41 20.27 -19.39
N ALA A 273 0.39 19.61 -18.86
CA ALA A 273 -1.01 19.90 -19.17
C ALA A 273 -1.95 19.36 -18.08
N PRO A 274 -3.16 19.92 -17.94
CA PRO A 274 -4.18 19.40 -17.03
C PRO A 274 -4.69 18.04 -17.50
N PHE A 275 -4.95 17.14 -16.56
CA PHE A 275 -5.54 15.83 -16.80
C PHE A 275 -6.44 15.40 -15.63
N ASN A 276 -7.27 14.40 -15.89
CA ASN A 276 -7.96 13.63 -14.87
C ASN A 276 -7.88 12.12 -15.16
N LEU A 277 -8.45 11.29 -14.29
CA LEU A 277 -8.42 9.83 -14.44
C LEU A 277 -9.18 9.33 -15.68
N ASN A 278 -10.22 10.04 -16.12
CA ASN A 278 -10.95 9.68 -17.34
C ASN A 278 -10.10 9.91 -18.59
N ASP A 279 -9.19 10.89 -18.58
CA ASP A 279 -8.22 11.08 -19.68
C ASP A 279 -7.28 9.87 -19.78
N ILE A 280 -6.75 9.36 -18.64
CA ILE A 280 -5.93 8.14 -18.61
C ILE A 280 -6.76 6.94 -19.11
N LEU A 281 -7.98 6.78 -18.59
CA LEU A 281 -8.88 5.68 -18.96
C LEU A 281 -9.22 5.70 -20.45
N GLY A 282 -9.49 6.87 -21.02
CA GLY A 282 -9.73 7.08 -22.44
C GLY A 282 -8.52 6.69 -23.30
N ILE A 283 -7.32 7.11 -22.90
CA ILE A 283 -6.08 6.73 -23.58
C ILE A 283 -5.86 5.21 -23.51
N LEU A 284 -6.06 4.58 -22.36
CA LEU A 284 -5.89 3.13 -22.21
C LEU A 284 -6.89 2.34 -23.05
N ARG A 285 -8.14 2.78 -23.17
CA ARG A 285 -9.14 2.19 -24.08
C ARG A 285 -8.71 2.32 -25.54
N GLU A 286 -8.09 3.43 -25.92
CA GLU A 286 -7.57 3.62 -27.28
C GLU A 286 -6.36 2.71 -27.55
N LEU A 287 -5.43 2.61 -26.60
CA LEU A 287 -4.20 1.81 -26.74
C LEU A 287 -4.49 0.29 -26.70
N TYR A 288 -5.52 -0.14 -25.98
CA TYR A 288 -5.85 -1.55 -25.75
C TYR A 288 -7.33 -1.83 -26.02
N PRO A 289 -7.81 -1.71 -27.29
CA PRO A 289 -9.23 -1.77 -27.63
C PRO A 289 -9.88 -3.12 -27.34
N ASP A 290 -9.10 -4.20 -27.31
CA ASP A 290 -9.58 -5.55 -27.03
C ASP A 290 -9.79 -5.82 -25.53
N ARG A 291 -9.35 -4.90 -24.66
CA ARG A 291 -9.48 -5.03 -23.21
C ARG A 291 -10.67 -4.25 -22.69
N LYS A 292 -11.43 -4.88 -21.78
CA LYS A 292 -12.51 -4.19 -21.05
C LYS A 292 -11.93 -3.32 -19.96
N PHE A 293 -12.20 -2.02 -20.03
CA PHE A 293 -11.91 -1.07 -18.96
C PHE A 293 -13.20 -0.64 -18.26
N ALA A 294 -13.05 -0.11 -17.04
CA ALA A 294 -14.15 0.49 -16.30
C ALA A 294 -14.78 1.67 -17.08
N GLN A 295 -15.99 2.09 -16.68
CA GLN A 295 -16.65 3.28 -17.22
C GLN A 295 -16.06 4.57 -16.64
N ASP A 296 -16.38 5.70 -17.26
CA ASP A 296 -15.92 7.02 -16.80
C ASP A 296 -16.41 7.31 -15.38
N LEU A 297 -15.53 7.91 -14.57
CA LEU A 297 -15.80 8.34 -13.22
C LEU A 297 -16.53 9.70 -13.23
N PRO A 298 -17.59 9.89 -12.42
CA PRO A 298 -18.27 11.17 -12.31
C PRO A 298 -17.45 12.18 -11.51
N GLY A 299 -17.71 13.48 -11.70
CA GLY A 299 -17.17 14.55 -10.82
C GLY A 299 -15.71 14.93 -11.05
N LEU A 300 -15.11 14.55 -12.19
CA LEU A 300 -13.72 14.88 -12.54
C LEU A 300 -13.62 16.14 -13.42
N GLU A 301 -14.03 17.29 -12.87
CA GLU A 301 -13.89 18.59 -13.53
C GLU A 301 -12.41 18.90 -13.85
N LYS A 302 -12.12 19.57 -14.96
CA LYS A 302 -10.73 19.89 -15.31
C LYS A 302 -10.11 20.88 -14.33
N ASP A 303 -8.79 20.80 -14.17
CA ASP A 303 -8.01 21.89 -13.59
C ASP A 303 -8.00 23.07 -14.57
N LEU A 304 -8.47 24.23 -14.13
CA LEU A 304 -8.55 25.46 -14.91
C LEU A 304 -7.47 26.49 -14.50
N SER A 305 -6.50 26.08 -13.68
CA SER A 305 -5.39 26.95 -13.31
C SER A 305 -4.47 27.22 -14.49
N VAL A 306 -3.93 28.44 -14.54
CA VAL A 306 -2.90 28.85 -15.51
C VAL A 306 -1.56 28.95 -14.80
N ILE A 307 -0.61 28.14 -15.22
CA ILE A 307 0.74 28.14 -14.66
C ILE A 307 1.64 29.00 -15.55
N GLU A 308 1.60 30.31 -15.37
CA GLU A 308 2.39 31.28 -16.16
C GLU A 308 3.88 30.89 -16.31
N PRO A 309 4.61 30.47 -15.25
CA PRO A 309 6.02 30.15 -15.36
C PRO A 309 6.31 28.79 -16.05
N ALA A 310 5.30 27.97 -16.35
CA ALA A 310 5.52 26.67 -17.01
C ALA A 310 6.12 26.83 -18.42
N ARG A 311 5.81 27.93 -19.12
CA ARG A 311 6.38 28.25 -20.44
C ARG A 311 7.91 28.37 -20.40
N ARG A 312 8.49 28.85 -19.29
CA ARG A 312 9.96 28.91 -19.13
C ARG A 312 10.56 27.51 -19.13
N ALA A 313 9.94 26.57 -18.41
CA ALA A 313 10.40 25.18 -18.36
C ALA A 313 10.21 24.49 -19.72
N GLU A 314 9.08 24.72 -20.42
CA GLU A 314 8.85 24.16 -21.75
C GLU A 314 9.89 24.61 -22.78
N LYS A 315 10.23 25.91 -22.79
CA LYS A 315 11.28 26.43 -23.70
C LYS A 315 12.64 25.78 -23.43
N LEU A 316 12.99 25.56 -22.16
CA LEU A 316 14.23 24.86 -21.80
C LEU A 316 14.23 23.39 -22.28
N LEU A 317 13.07 22.74 -22.29
CA LEU A 317 12.92 21.42 -22.90
C LEU A 317 13.08 21.50 -24.42
N GLU A 318 12.48 22.47 -25.10
CA GLU A 318 12.64 22.65 -26.55
C GLU A 318 14.11 22.81 -26.94
N GLU A 319 14.88 23.58 -26.16
CA GLU A 319 16.31 23.81 -26.39
C GLU A 319 17.14 22.52 -26.26
N VAL A 320 16.83 21.66 -25.27
CA VAL A 320 17.65 20.47 -24.94
C VAL A 320 17.13 19.20 -25.61
N LYS A 321 15.82 19.00 -25.67
CA LYS A 321 15.16 17.82 -26.23
C LYS A 321 14.78 17.99 -27.70
N GLY A 322 14.69 19.24 -28.19
CA GLY A 322 14.19 19.56 -29.54
C GLY A 322 12.66 19.59 -29.65
N SER A 323 11.95 19.42 -28.54
CA SER A 323 10.49 19.47 -28.45
C SER A 323 10.07 19.95 -27.06
N GLY A 324 8.86 20.49 -26.94
CA GLY A 324 8.25 20.80 -25.65
C GLY A 324 7.87 19.56 -24.83
N TRP A 325 6.81 19.69 -24.03
CA TRP A 325 6.33 18.62 -23.16
C TRP A 325 6.00 17.33 -23.92
N THR A 326 6.34 16.20 -23.32
CA THR A 326 5.84 14.89 -23.76
C THR A 326 4.33 14.83 -23.53
N SER A 327 3.58 14.29 -24.49
CA SER A 327 2.12 14.23 -24.40
C SER A 327 1.64 13.29 -23.30
N LEU A 328 0.41 13.50 -22.81
CA LEU A 328 -0.22 12.59 -21.84
C LEU A 328 -0.33 11.18 -22.42
N LYS A 329 -0.67 11.09 -23.71
CA LYS A 329 -0.81 9.82 -24.43
C LYS A 329 0.49 9.03 -24.45
N ASP A 330 1.59 9.66 -24.84
CA ASP A 330 2.91 9.01 -24.86
C ASP A 330 3.35 8.61 -23.45
N SER A 331 3.06 9.47 -22.46
CA SER A 331 3.35 9.20 -21.05
C SER A 331 2.62 7.95 -20.56
N VAL A 332 1.31 7.86 -20.79
CA VAL A 332 0.47 6.70 -20.41
C VAL A 332 0.86 5.44 -21.20
N GLN A 333 1.19 5.59 -22.49
CA GLN A 333 1.64 4.48 -23.33
C GLN A 333 2.92 3.86 -22.78
N LEU A 334 3.93 4.68 -22.47
CA LEU A 334 5.20 4.19 -21.90
C LEU A 334 5.00 3.61 -20.50
N ASN A 335 4.18 4.24 -19.66
CA ASN A 335 3.88 3.78 -18.30
C ASN A 335 3.10 2.45 -18.27
N SER A 336 2.36 2.10 -19.33
CA SER A 336 1.55 0.87 -19.40
C SER A 336 2.20 -0.27 -20.20
N LYS A 337 3.36 -0.02 -20.82
CA LYS A 337 4.00 -0.95 -21.77
C LYS A 337 4.31 -2.32 -21.17
N ASP A 338 4.76 -2.36 -19.91
CA ASP A 338 5.09 -3.59 -19.20
C ASP A 338 3.86 -4.33 -18.64
N LEU A 339 2.73 -3.64 -18.49
CA LEU A 339 1.51 -4.18 -17.87
C LEU A 339 0.81 -5.25 -18.73
N LEU A 340 1.06 -5.29 -20.04
CA LEU A 340 0.58 -6.38 -20.90
C LEU A 340 1.37 -7.68 -20.70
N SER A 341 2.65 -7.56 -20.39
CA SER A 341 3.57 -8.72 -20.32
C SER A 341 3.41 -9.51 -19.02
N SER A 342 2.98 -8.85 -17.93
CA SER A 342 2.74 -9.48 -16.63
C SER A 342 1.54 -10.44 -16.65
N MET A 343 0.55 -10.24 -17.53
CA MET A 343 -0.58 -11.16 -17.68
C MET A 343 -0.27 -12.40 -18.54
N ALA A 344 0.59 -12.28 -19.56
CA ALA A 344 1.00 -13.42 -20.38
C ALA A 344 1.83 -14.46 -19.58
N GLY A 345 2.53 -14.01 -18.52
CA GLY A 345 3.21 -14.89 -17.56
C GLY A 345 2.25 -15.68 -16.67
N GLN A 346 1.08 -15.12 -16.34
CA GLN A 346 0.02 -15.83 -15.61
C GLN A 346 -0.81 -16.75 -16.52
N GLN A 347 -0.85 -16.50 -17.83
CA GLN A 347 -1.66 -17.29 -18.77
C GLN A 347 -0.94 -18.56 -19.28
N LYS A 348 0.40 -18.63 -19.17
CA LYS A 348 1.19 -19.81 -19.63
C LYS A 348 1.24 -20.98 -18.64
N SER A 349 0.71 -20.85 -17.43
CA SER A 349 0.52 -21.97 -16.49
C SER A 349 -0.83 -22.68 -16.66
N GLY A 350 -1.68 -22.25 -17.61
CA GLY A 350 -3.02 -22.80 -17.82
C GLY A 350 -3.33 -23.13 -19.28
N LEU A 351 -2.64 -24.09 -19.90
CA LEU A 351 -3.07 -24.66 -21.18
C LEU A 351 -4.02 -25.84 -20.96
N ALA A 352 -5.33 -25.59 -21.06
CA ALA A 352 -6.36 -26.62 -21.31
C ALA A 352 -7.53 -26.02 -22.12
N GLY A 353 -7.23 -25.50 -23.31
CA GLY A 353 -8.18 -24.78 -24.18
C GLY A 353 -9.10 -25.65 -25.05
N SER A 354 -9.27 -26.95 -24.77
CA SER A 354 -10.07 -27.86 -25.62
C SER A 354 -11.30 -28.49 -24.95
N LEU A 355 -11.56 -28.22 -23.66
CA LEU A 355 -12.66 -28.86 -22.90
C LEU A 355 -13.96 -28.04 -22.80
N LEU A 356 -13.93 -26.74 -23.16
CA LEU A 356 -15.07 -25.83 -22.91
C LEU A 356 -16.23 -25.96 -23.92
N PHE A 357 -16.02 -26.57 -25.08
CA PHE A 357 -17.11 -26.74 -26.06
C PHE A 357 -17.98 -27.98 -25.79
N SER A 358 -17.42 -29.00 -25.13
CA SER A 358 -18.13 -30.24 -24.75
C SER A 358 -19.03 -30.08 -23.52
N CYS A 359 -18.69 -29.18 -22.58
CA CYS A 359 -19.52 -28.95 -21.38
C CYS A 359 -20.84 -28.21 -21.68
N LEU A 360 -20.88 -27.34 -22.69
CA LEU A 360 -22.08 -26.53 -22.97
C LEU A 360 -23.25 -27.38 -23.50
N ILE A 361 -22.96 -28.46 -24.22
CA ILE A 361 -23.97 -29.41 -24.74
C ILE A 361 -24.50 -30.32 -23.62
N ALA A 362 -23.64 -30.71 -22.67
CA ALA A 362 -24.03 -31.54 -21.52
C ALA A 362 -24.94 -30.78 -20.54
N VAL A 363 -24.70 -29.48 -20.32
CA VAL A 363 -25.54 -28.64 -19.45
C VAL A 363 -26.94 -28.42 -20.04
N LEU A 364 -27.06 -28.25 -21.37
CA LEU A 364 -28.35 -28.11 -22.03
C LEU A 364 -29.18 -29.40 -22.03
N ALA A 365 -28.53 -30.57 -22.13
CA ALA A 365 -29.20 -31.87 -22.01
C ALA A 365 -29.62 -32.18 -20.57
N PHE A 366 -28.87 -31.71 -19.57
CA PHE A 366 -29.19 -31.90 -18.15
C PHE A 366 -30.42 -31.08 -17.71
N VAL A 367 -30.54 -29.84 -18.19
CA VAL A 367 -31.68 -28.95 -17.86
C VAL A 367 -33.01 -29.43 -18.47
N ALA A 368 -32.98 -30.12 -19.61
CA ALA A 368 -34.19 -30.66 -20.26
C ALA A 368 -34.82 -31.87 -19.53
N GLY A 369 -34.11 -32.49 -18.57
CA GLY A 369 -34.55 -33.69 -17.87
C GLY A 369 -35.00 -33.51 -16.42
N MET A 370 -34.92 -32.29 -15.86
CA MET A 370 -35.20 -32.05 -14.43
C MET A 370 -36.67 -31.81 -14.13
N LYS A 371 -37.18 -32.41 -13.04
CA LYS A 371 -38.50 -32.09 -12.47
C LYS A 371 -38.44 -30.75 -11.71
N LYS A 372 -39.55 -30.02 -11.69
CA LYS A 372 -39.70 -28.63 -11.18
C LYS A 372 -39.18 -28.41 -9.74
N GLU A 373 -39.12 -29.46 -8.93
CA GLU A 373 -38.69 -29.45 -7.53
C GLU A 373 -37.16 -29.39 -7.34
N GLN A 374 -36.37 -29.53 -8.42
CA GLN A 374 -34.90 -29.63 -8.36
C GLN A 374 -34.15 -28.39 -8.86
N ILE A 375 -34.84 -27.26 -9.11
CA ILE A 375 -34.21 -26.03 -9.61
C ILE A 375 -34.01 -25.03 -8.45
N PRO A 376 -32.80 -24.50 -8.22
CA PRO A 376 -32.53 -23.52 -7.16
C PRO A 376 -33.23 -22.16 -7.36
N ASP A 377 -33.70 -21.55 -6.27
CA ASP A 377 -34.53 -20.32 -6.23
C ASP A 377 -33.86 -19.01 -6.70
N TYR A 378 -32.64 -19.04 -7.25
CA TYR A 378 -31.90 -17.84 -7.66
C TYR A 378 -32.13 -17.39 -9.11
N LEU A 379 -33.12 -17.97 -9.82
CA LEU A 379 -33.45 -17.55 -11.18
C LEU A 379 -34.29 -16.26 -11.21
N PRO A 380 -34.01 -15.30 -12.10
CA PRO A 380 -34.81 -14.08 -12.27
C PRO A 380 -36.28 -14.39 -12.60
N SER A 381 -37.21 -13.70 -11.94
CA SER A 381 -38.66 -13.87 -12.05
C SER A 381 -39.26 -13.67 -13.47
N SER A 382 -38.48 -13.11 -14.39
CA SER A 382 -38.85 -12.92 -15.81
C SER A 382 -38.74 -14.20 -16.65
N LEU A 383 -38.01 -15.21 -16.19
CA LEU A 383 -37.85 -16.51 -16.89
C LEU A 383 -38.89 -17.54 -16.44
N SER A 384 -39.38 -17.47 -15.20
CA SER A 384 -40.34 -18.45 -14.65
C SER A 384 -41.75 -18.34 -15.24
N THR A 385 -42.20 -17.11 -15.54
CA THR A 385 -43.55 -16.82 -16.06
C THR A 385 -43.73 -17.18 -17.54
N LYS A 386 -42.65 -17.32 -18.31
CA LYS A 386 -42.71 -17.69 -19.73
C LYS A 386 -42.85 -19.19 -20.00
N PHE A 387 -42.51 -20.05 -19.03
CA PHE A 387 -42.45 -21.49 -19.23
C PHE A 387 -43.54 -22.30 -18.50
N PHE A 388 -44.25 -21.73 -17.52
CA PHE A 388 -45.24 -22.49 -16.73
C PHE A 388 -46.43 -21.62 -16.27
N PRO A 389 -47.63 -21.75 -16.89
CA PRO A 389 -48.84 -21.08 -16.41
C PRO A 389 -49.47 -21.81 -15.21
N ASN A 390 -50.15 -21.03 -14.35
CA ASN A 390 -50.68 -21.43 -13.04
C ASN A 390 -51.74 -22.54 -13.06
N THR A 391 -51.65 -23.46 -12.09
CA THR A 391 -52.79 -24.21 -11.56
C THR A 391 -52.78 -24.20 -10.03
N THR A 392 -53.99 -24.02 -9.50
CA THR A 392 -54.40 -23.73 -8.12
C THR A 392 -54.29 -24.89 -7.12
N ASN A 393 -54.07 -24.51 -5.85
CA ASN A 393 -54.46 -25.12 -4.56
C ASN A 393 -54.39 -26.65 -4.40
N THR A 394 -53.69 -27.11 -3.34
CA THR A 394 -54.33 -27.56 -2.08
C THR A 394 -53.28 -27.79 -0.98
N THR A 395 -53.68 -27.42 0.24
CA THR A 395 -53.04 -27.66 1.53
C THR A 395 -52.71 -29.13 1.78
N ASN A 396 -51.56 -29.40 2.39
CA ASN A 396 -51.39 -30.31 3.55
C ASN A 396 -49.94 -30.23 4.05
N ALA A 397 -49.79 -29.92 5.34
CA ALA A 397 -48.53 -30.09 6.06
C ALA A 397 -48.26 -31.59 6.30
N PRO A 398 -47.00 -32.05 6.24
CA PRO A 398 -46.62 -33.29 6.90
C PRO A 398 -45.63 -33.06 8.05
N ASP A 399 -45.85 -33.88 9.06
CA ASP A 399 -45.17 -33.97 10.34
C ASP A 399 -43.65 -34.19 10.27
N THR A 400 -42.96 -33.61 11.24
CA THR A 400 -41.54 -33.85 11.56
C THR A 400 -41.34 -35.19 12.27
N PRO A 401 -40.44 -36.07 11.80
CA PRO A 401 -39.91 -37.15 12.61
C PRO A 401 -38.69 -36.69 13.40
N ASN A 402 -38.77 -36.93 14.70
CA ASN A 402 -37.75 -36.81 15.73
C ASN A 402 -36.42 -37.49 15.32
N SER A 403 -35.34 -36.73 15.12
CA SER A 403 -33.98 -37.28 14.95
C SER A 403 -33.11 -36.93 16.16
N GLN A 404 -32.50 -37.95 16.74
CA GLN A 404 -31.65 -37.90 17.94
C GLN A 404 -30.52 -36.86 17.84
N ASN A 405 -30.27 -36.14 18.95
CA ASN A 405 -29.16 -35.20 19.12
C ASN A 405 -27.80 -35.93 19.10
N VAL A 406 -27.20 -36.10 17.91
CA VAL A 406 -25.80 -36.53 17.76
C VAL A 406 -24.90 -35.30 17.96
N SER A 407 -23.87 -35.39 18.82
CA SER A 407 -22.92 -34.27 19.05
C SER A 407 -22.22 -33.87 17.74
N LEU A 408 -21.81 -32.60 17.61
CA LEU A 408 -21.20 -32.11 16.38
C LEU A 408 -19.91 -32.88 16.03
N ALA A 409 -19.10 -33.25 17.02
CA ALA A 409 -17.92 -34.09 16.83
C ALA A 409 -18.26 -35.45 16.22
N ALA A 410 -19.28 -36.15 16.74
CA ALA A 410 -19.72 -37.43 16.17
C ALA A 410 -20.25 -37.28 14.73
N GLN A 411 -20.83 -36.13 14.37
CA GLN A 411 -21.21 -35.86 12.98
C GLN A 411 -19.99 -35.65 12.07
N TYR A 412 -18.94 -34.99 12.56
CA TYR A 412 -17.69 -34.77 11.82
C TYR A 412 -16.88 -36.06 11.70
N ASP A 413 -16.90 -36.93 12.72
CA ASP A 413 -16.29 -38.26 12.67
C ASP A 413 -16.92 -39.13 11.58
N GLU A 414 -18.25 -39.14 11.51
CA GLU A 414 -18.98 -39.98 10.56
C GLU A 414 -18.87 -39.45 9.12
N LYS A 415 -18.95 -38.12 8.93
CA LYS A 415 -19.07 -37.49 7.60
C LYS A 415 -17.77 -36.86 7.09
N GLY A 416 -16.73 -36.81 7.92
CA GLY A 416 -15.50 -36.06 7.68
C GLY A 416 -15.68 -34.55 7.84
N CYS A 417 -14.56 -33.81 7.80
CA CYS A 417 -14.58 -32.36 7.95
C CYS A 417 -15.41 -31.68 6.84
N PRO A 418 -16.46 -30.91 7.21
CA PRO A 418 -17.26 -30.23 6.20
C PRO A 418 -16.48 -29.11 5.53
N THR A 419 -16.80 -28.86 4.26
CA THR A 419 -16.29 -27.68 3.57
C THR A 419 -17.07 -26.46 4.05
N GLN A 420 -16.38 -25.57 4.76
CA GLN A 420 -16.94 -24.29 5.19
C GLN A 420 -16.68 -23.23 4.10
N PRO A 421 -17.72 -22.69 3.43
CA PRO A 421 -17.54 -21.63 2.45
C PRO A 421 -17.27 -20.31 3.17
N TYR A 422 -16.02 -19.82 3.10
CA TYR A 422 -15.63 -18.50 3.59
C TYR A 422 -15.13 -17.63 2.44
N SER A 423 -15.17 -16.30 2.63
CA SER A 423 -14.60 -15.34 1.67
C SER A 423 -13.42 -14.62 2.28
N VAL A 424 -12.39 -14.39 1.48
CA VAL A 424 -11.12 -13.83 1.92
C VAL A 424 -10.95 -12.43 1.32
N GLN A 425 -10.53 -11.47 2.13
CA GLN A 425 -10.25 -10.11 1.70
C GLN A 425 -8.92 -9.66 2.33
N ILE A 426 -7.95 -9.31 1.49
CA ILE A 426 -6.67 -8.77 1.97
C ILE A 426 -6.94 -7.36 2.51
N PHE A 427 -6.71 -7.17 3.80
CA PHE A 427 -6.86 -5.89 4.47
C PHE A 427 -5.60 -5.05 4.32
N SER A 428 -4.43 -5.66 4.53
CA SER A 428 -3.11 -5.08 4.34
C SER A 428 -2.18 -6.10 3.71
N LEU A 429 -1.29 -5.65 2.83
CA LEU A 429 -0.23 -6.47 2.24
C LEU A 429 1.08 -6.36 3.02
N ASP A 430 1.26 -5.29 3.79
CA ASP A 430 2.47 -5.00 4.54
C ASP A 430 2.12 -4.19 5.82
N PRO A 431 2.12 -4.82 7.02
CA PRO A 431 2.26 -6.26 7.21
C PRO A 431 1.05 -7.00 6.63
N LEU A 432 1.21 -8.29 6.28
CA LEU A 432 0.11 -9.09 5.73
C LEU A 432 -0.99 -9.27 6.78
N VAL A 433 -2.15 -8.67 6.53
CA VAL A 433 -3.36 -8.85 7.35
C VAL A 433 -4.52 -9.18 6.42
N ILE A 434 -5.18 -10.30 6.67
CA ILE A 434 -6.27 -10.81 5.86
C ILE A 434 -7.52 -10.94 6.73
N TYR A 435 -8.63 -10.37 6.27
CA TYR A 435 -9.93 -10.55 6.88
C TYR A 435 -10.68 -11.69 6.20
N ILE A 436 -11.24 -12.60 7.01
CA ILE A 436 -11.90 -13.82 6.54
C ILE A 436 -13.33 -13.83 7.07
N ARG A 437 -14.31 -13.77 6.17
CA ARG A 437 -15.73 -13.81 6.53
C ARG A 437 -16.23 -15.23 6.55
N ASN A 438 -17.07 -15.56 7.55
CA ASN A 438 -17.70 -16.88 7.69
C ASN A 438 -16.68 -18.03 7.86
N PHE A 439 -15.58 -17.76 8.57
CA PHE A 439 -14.52 -18.75 8.84
C PHE A 439 -15.00 -19.89 9.75
N LEU A 440 -15.83 -19.60 10.74
CA LEU A 440 -16.47 -20.60 11.62
C LEU A 440 -17.97 -20.68 11.31
N SER A 441 -18.50 -21.91 11.26
CA SER A 441 -19.95 -22.10 11.13
C SER A 441 -20.68 -21.81 12.45
N PRO A 442 -21.99 -21.46 12.44
CA PRO A 442 -22.76 -21.30 13.67
C PRO A 442 -22.68 -22.51 14.61
N ALA A 443 -22.77 -23.73 14.06
CA ALA A 443 -22.67 -24.96 14.85
C ALA A 443 -21.30 -25.14 15.50
N GLU A 444 -20.22 -24.83 14.77
CA GLU A 444 -18.85 -24.86 15.32
C GLU A 444 -18.71 -23.86 16.46
N ARG A 445 -19.27 -22.66 16.34
CA ARG A 445 -19.19 -21.64 17.39
C ARG A 445 -19.88 -22.06 18.68
N ASP A 446 -21.09 -22.60 18.58
CA ASP A 446 -21.85 -23.07 19.73
C ASP A 446 -21.14 -24.25 20.39
N TYR A 447 -20.58 -25.16 19.58
CA TYR A 447 -19.80 -26.29 20.05
C TYR A 447 -18.52 -25.85 20.78
N LEU A 448 -17.72 -24.96 20.19
CA LEU A 448 -16.50 -24.42 20.80
C LEU A 448 -16.77 -23.75 22.15
N LYS A 449 -17.88 -22.99 22.27
CA LYS A 449 -18.29 -22.41 23.56
C LYS A 449 -18.59 -23.49 24.58
N SER A 450 -19.38 -24.51 24.20
CA SER A 450 -19.75 -25.60 25.11
C SER A 450 -18.55 -26.42 25.57
N LEU A 451 -17.57 -26.60 24.69
CA LEU A 451 -16.34 -27.35 24.97
C LEU A 451 -15.40 -26.54 25.89
N ALA A 452 -15.32 -25.22 25.70
CA ALA A 452 -14.46 -24.33 26.48
C ALA A 452 -15.00 -24.00 27.88
N GLU A 453 -16.33 -23.94 28.03
CA GLU A 453 -17.00 -23.44 29.25
C GLU A 453 -16.53 -24.08 30.58
N PRO A 454 -16.32 -25.40 30.69
CA PRO A 454 -15.86 -26.00 31.95
C PRO A 454 -14.41 -25.65 32.31
N ASP A 455 -13.58 -25.25 31.34
CA ASP A 455 -12.12 -25.17 31.49
C ASP A 455 -11.58 -23.72 31.52
N PHE A 456 -12.46 -22.71 31.52
CA PHE A 456 -12.03 -21.32 31.59
C PHE A 456 -11.28 -20.99 32.89
N ALA A 457 -10.02 -20.58 32.75
CA ALA A 457 -9.18 -20.07 33.82
C ALA A 457 -8.62 -18.68 33.45
N PRO A 458 -8.12 -17.88 34.42
CA PRO A 458 -7.48 -16.60 34.12
C PRO A 458 -6.34 -16.75 33.09
N SER A 459 -6.35 -15.89 32.07
CA SER A 459 -5.38 -15.93 30.98
C SER A 459 -3.97 -15.49 31.40
N THR A 460 -2.96 -15.96 30.69
CA THR A 460 -1.57 -15.52 30.85
C THR A 460 -1.16 -14.48 29.78
N VAL A 461 -0.18 -13.64 30.08
CA VAL A 461 0.42 -12.67 29.13
C VAL A 461 1.39 -13.39 28.19
N SER A 462 1.37 -13.07 26.89
CA SER A 462 2.16 -13.75 25.86
C SER A 462 3.67 -13.71 26.09
N SER A 463 4.20 -12.57 26.56
CA SER A 463 5.64 -12.35 26.68
C SER A 463 6.29 -13.02 27.90
N ASP A 464 5.56 -13.22 28.99
CA ASP A 464 6.15 -13.67 30.26
C ASP A 464 5.30 -14.69 31.02
N TYR A 465 4.19 -15.13 30.44
CA TYR A 465 3.22 -16.05 31.02
C TYR A 465 2.64 -15.60 32.37
N SER A 466 2.79 -14.32 32.74
CA SER A 466 2.25 -13.78 33.99
C SER A 466 0.72 -13.72 33.94
N LYS A 467 0.09 -13.80 35.11
CA LYS A 467 -1.36 -13.59 35.28
C LYS A 467 -1.64 -12.18 35.81
N ASP A 468 -1.04 -11.16 35.19
CA ASP A 468 -1.22 -9.76 35.60
C ASP A 468 -2.54 -9.19 35.03
N PRO A 469 -3.57 -8.97 35.87
CA PRO A 469 -4.86 -8.41 35.43
C PRO A 469 -4.76 -6.96 34.92
N GLY A 470 -3.68 -6.24 35.22
CA GLY A 470 -3.41 -4.91 34.68
C GLY A 470 -3.02 -4.93 33.19
N ILE A 471 -2.53 -6.08 32.71
CA ILE A 471 -2.07 -6.30 31.34
C ILE A 471 -3.09 -7.15 30.57
N ARG A 472 -3.56 -8.27 31.15
CA ARG A 472 -4.57 -9.14 30.55
C ARG A 472 -5.55 -9.61 31.60
N SER A 473 -6.83 -9.30 31.41
CA SER A 473 -7.89 -9.64 32.38
C SER A 473 -8.89 -10.68 31.88
N SER A 474 -8.67 -11.28 30.70
CA SER A 474 -9.55 -12.30 30.12
C SER A 474 -9.43 -13.67 30.79
N SER A 475 -10.38 -14.56 30.49
CA SER A 475 -10.27 -16.00 30.76
C SER A 475 -9.92 -16.79 29.48
N THR A 476 -9.22 -17.91 29.62
CA THR A 476 -8.78 -18.79 28.53
C THR A 476 -9.14 -20.24 28.86
N ALA A 477 -9.52 -21.01 27.84
CA ALA A 477 -9.55 -22.46 27.83
C ALA A 477 -8.80 -22.97 26.59
N PHE A 478 -7.91 -23.95 26.76
CA PHE A 478 -7.31 -24.68 25.64
C PHE A 478 -8.17 -25.91 25.35
N LEU A 479 -8.43 -26.16 24.07
CA LEU A 479 -9.26 -27.26 23.65
C LEU A 479 -8.43 -28.49 23.31
N ASP A 480 -8.99 -29.66 23.56
CA ASP A 480 -8.38 -30.94 23.18
C ASP A 480 -8.14 -30.99 21.67
N SER A 481 -6.91 -31.35 21.28
CA SER A 481 -6.50 -31.52 19.89
C SER A 481 -7.03 -32.83 19.28
N GLY A 482 -7.50 -33.77 20.12
CA GLY A 482 -8.17 -34.99 19.71
C GLY A 482 -9.68 -34.83 19.43
N ASP A 483 -10.27 -33.65 19.67
CA ASP A 483 -11.65 -33.38 19.29
C ASP A 483 -11.75 -33.15 17.77
N THR A 484 -12.68 -33.84 17.12
CA THR A 484 -12.79 -33.82 15.66
C THR A 484 -13.19 -32.46 15.11
N VAL A 485 -13.95 -31.66 15.86
CA VAL A 485 -14.32 -30.30 15.44
C VAL A 485 -13.11 -29.38 15.50
N THR A 486 -12.31 -29.45 16.58
CA THR A 486 -11.08 -28.66 16.72
C THR A 486 -10.07 -29.03 15.64
N GLU A 487 -9.89 -30.33 15.37
CA GLU A 487 -9.01 -30.82 14.32
C GLU A 487 -9.45 -30.32 12.93
N CYS A 488 -10.76 -30.35 12.63
CA CYS A 488 -11.28 -29.85 11.36
C CYS A 488 -11.06 -28.35 11.17
N ILE A 489 -11.13 -27.55 12.24
CA ILE A 489 -10.81 -26.11 12.21
C ILE A 489 -9.30 -25.90 12.01
N SER A 490 -8.46 -26.67 12.70
CA SER A 490 -7.00 -26.65 12.50
C SER A 490 -6.61 -27.02 11.07
N ARG A 491 -7.25 -28.05 10.48
CA ARG A 491 -7.07 -28.42 9.06
C ARG A 491 -7.48 -27.31 8.12
N ARG A 492 -8.56 -26.58 8.43
CA ARG A 492 -9.01 -25.42 7.64
C ARG A 492 -7.96 -24.30 7.67
N ALA A 493 -7.42 -23.98 8.84
CA ALA A 493 -6.36 -22.99 9.00
C ALA A 493 -5.06 -23.41 8.31
N ALA A 494 -4.63 -24.66 8.46
CA ALA A 494 -3.45 -25.21 7.79
C ALA A 494 -3.58 -25.22 6.26
N LYS A 495 -4.76 -25.56 5.74
CA LYS A 495 -5.07 -25.49 4.29
C LYS A 495 -5.01 -24.06 3.77
N PHE A 496 -5.56 -23.10 4.50
CA PHE A 496 -5.52 -21.68 4.13
C PHE A 496 -4.07 -21.20 3.96
N GLN A 497 -3.16 -21.65 4.83
CA GLN A 497 -1.75 -21.29 4.82
C GLN A 497 -0.89 -22.11 3.82
N GLY A 498 -1.52 -22.82 2.88
CA GLY A 498 -0.80 -23.58 1.85
C GLY A 498 -0.49 -25.04 2.22
N HIS A 499 -1.36 -25.68 3.00
CA HIS A 499 -1.26 -27.10 3.40
C HIS A 499 -0.10 -27.41 4.36
N LEU A 500 0.03 -26.60 5.42
CA LEU A 500 1.02 -26.84 6.47
C LEU A 500 0.71 -28.14 7.26
N PRO A 501 1.74 -28.82 7.82
CA PRO A 501 1.54 -29.92 8.76
C PRO A 501 0.72 -29.49 9.99
N LEU A 502 -0.26 -30.31 10.40
CA LEU A 502 -1.05 -30.03 11.61
C LEU A 502 -0.23 -30.04 12.89
N SER A 503 0.87 -30.80 12.91
CA SER A 503 1.87 -30.83 13.97
C SER A 503 2.47 -29.47 14.28
N ARG A 504 2.30 -28.46 13.41
CA ARG A 504 2.73 -27.08 13.65
C ARG A 504 1.63 -26.17 14.22
N VAL A 505 0.38 -26.62 14.27
CA VAL A 505 -0.74 -25.83 14.78
C VAL A 505 -0.90 -26.14 16.27
N GLU A 506 -0.83 -25.11 17.12
CA GLU A 506 -1.03 -25.28 18.56
C GLU A 506 -2.46 -25.73 18.89
N PRO A 507 -2.68 -26.37 20.06
CA PRO A 507 -4.02 -26.58 20.58
C PRO A 507 -4.85 -25.30 20.54
N LEU A 508 -6.08 -25.39 20.04
CA LEU A 508 -6.92 -24.23 19.84
C LEU A 508 -7.24 -23.56 21.18
N GLN A 509 -7.03 -22.24 21.27
CA GLN A 509 -7.27 -21.50 22.49
C GLN A 509 -8.54 -20.65 22.36
N VAL A 510 -9.55 -20.94 23.18
CA VAL A 510 -10.73 -20.08 23.32
C VAL A 510 -10.49 -19.06 24.42
N VAL A 511 -10.76 -17.80 24.13
CA VAL A 511 -10.64 -16.68 25.08
C VAL A 511 -12.01 -16.07 25.34
N ARG A 512 -12.31 -15.75 26.59
CA ARG A 512 -13.55 -15.09 27.03
C ARG A 512 -13.25 -13.76 27.70
N TYR A 513 -13.98 -12.74 27.31
CA TYR A 513 -13.96 -11.40 27.90
C TYR A 513 -15.33 -11.07 28.49
N LEU A 514 -15.34 -10.58 29.73
CA LEU A 514 -16.48 -9.98 30.44
C LEU A 514 -16.37 -8.44 30.44
N PRO A 515 -17.44 -7.72 30.82
CA PRO A 515 -17.40 -6.26 30.88
C PRO A 515 -16.25 -5.72 31.75
N GLY A 516 -15.49 -4.77 31.21
CA GLY A 516 -14.27 -4.19 31.77
C GLY A 516 -12.98 -4.94 31.43
N GLU A 517 -13.06 -6.16 30.89
CA GLU A 517 -11.87 -6.96 30.59
C GLU A 517 -11.23 -6.57 29.24
N SER A 518 -9.90 -6.67 29.16
CA SER A 518 -9.12 -6.29 27.99
C SER A 518 -7.78 -7.04 27.94
N TYR A 519 -7.07 -6.89 26.82
CA TYR A 519 -5.67 -7.29 26.72
C TYR A 519 -4.88 -6.14 26.09
N LYS A 520 -3.87 -5.63 26.80
CA LYS A 520 -2.96 -4.57 26.32
C LYS A 520 -2.20 -5.02 25.06
N PHE A 521 -1.52 -4.06 24.44
CA PHE A 521 -0.74 -4.29 23.23
C PHE A 521 0.35 -5.34 23.45
N HIS A 522 0.42 -6.30 22.53
CA HIS A 522 1.38 -7.39 22.53
C HIS A 522 1.61 -7.89 21.10
N ASN A 523 2.65 -8.71 20.96
CA ASN A 523 2.91 -9.53 19.79
C ASN A 523 2.75 -11.01 20.17
N ASP A 524 2.53 -11.85 19.15
CA ASP A 524 2.34 -13.29 19.33
C ASP A 524 3.59 -14.13 19.06
N TRP A 525 4.62 -13.60 18.41
CA TRP A 525 5.79 -14.38 17.98
C TRP A 525 6.73 -14.77 19.12
N ASP A 526 6.73 -14.06 20.24
CA ASP A 526 7.65 -14.27 21.37
C ASP A 526 7.01 -15.16 22.44
N VAL A 527 7.31 -16.46 22.39
CA VAL A 527 6.81 -17.44 23.35
C VAL A 527 7.91 -18.43 23.72
N GLY A 528 8.72 -18.05 24.72
CA GLY A 528 9.37 -18.91 25.73
C GLY A 528 10.36 -20.00 25.32
N ASP A 529 10.30 -20.51 24.09
CA ASP A 529 11.11 -21.62 23.61
C ASP A 529 12.13 -21.09 22.61
N GLU A 530 13.40 -21.06 23.01
CA GLU A 530 14.51 -20.59 22.19
C GLU A 530 14.54 -21.35 20.84
N GLY A 531 13.91 -20.75 19.81
CA GLY A 531 13.98 -21.21 18.43
C GLY A 531 12.75 -21.95 17.87
N ASN A 532 11.57 -21.89 18.49
CA ASN A 532 10.30 -22.32 17.85
C ASN A 532 9.21 -21.25 17.94
N MET A 533 9.38 -20.16 17.19
CA MET A 533 8.49 -19.00 17.23
C MET A 533 7.16 -19.27 16.50
N ARG A 534 6.11 -18.52 16.85
CA ARG A 534 4.84 -18.54 16.10
C ARG A 534 5.00 -17.75 14.81
N THR A 535 4.82 -18.40 13.66
CA THR A 535 4.94 -17.80 12.32
C THR A 535 3.71 -16.99 11.92
N SER A 536 2.54 -17.31 12.46
CA SER A 536 1.27 -16.67 12.09
C SER A 536 0.20 -16.86 13.16
N THR A 537 -0.84 -16.03 13.10
CA THR A 537 -2.01 -16.10 13.98
C THR A 537 -3.30 -15.97 13.19
N PHE A 538 -4.31 -16.76 13.55
CA PHE A 538 -5.71 -16.40 13.33
C PHE A 538 -6.36 -15.98 14.65
N PHE A 539 -7.12 -14.89 14.62
CA PHE A 539 -8.07 -14.53 15.66
C PHE A 539 -9.49 -14.61 15.10
N ALA A 540 -10.26 -15.63 15.47
CA ALA A 540 -11.65 -15.79 15.06
C ALA A 540 -12.63 -15.37 16.17
N TYR A 541 -13.71 -14.67 15.83
CA TYR A 541 -14.74 -14.29 16.79
C TYR A 541 -15.75 -15.42 16.93
N VAL A 542 -15.66 -16.20 18.01
CA VAL A 542 -16.57 -17.32 18.29
C VAL A 542 -17.96 -16.82 18.67
N GLY A 543 -18.05 -15.74 19.44
CA GLY A 543 -19.33 -15.21 19.93
C GLY A 543 -19.25 -13.76 20.38
N CYS A 544 -20.32 -13.01 20.16
CA CYS A 544 -20.48 -11.67 20.74
C CYS A 544 -21.91 -11.44 21.23
N GLU A 545 -22.16 -11.85 22.46
CA GLU A 545 -23.48 -11.85 23.08
C GLU A 545 -23.76 -10.47 23.69
N GLY A 546 -24.43 -9.61 22.92
CA GLY A 546 -24.77 -8.25 23.37
C GLY A 546 -23.56 -7.32 23.50
N CYS A 547 -22.52 -7.54 22.70
CA CYS A 547 -21.28 -6.80 22.84
C CYS A 547 -21.38 -5.32 22.50
N VAL A 548 -20.83 -4.49 23.38
CA VAL A 548 -20.37 -3.13 23.07
C VAL A 548 -18.88 -3.07 23.37
N GLY A 549 -18.07 -2.53 22.46
CA GLY A 549 -16.60 -2.58 22.58
C GLY A 549 -16.01 -3.94 22.17
N GLY A 550 -14.93 -4.36 22.83
CA GLY A 550 -14.32 -5.68 22.61
C GLY A 550 -13.69 -5.89 21.22
N SER A 551 -13.31 -4.82 20.51
CA SER A 551 -12.64 -4.91 19.21
C SER A 551 -11.22 -5.47 19.31
N THR A 552 -10.69 -5.97 18.20
CA THR A 552 -9.25 -6.28 18.07
C THR A 552 -8.56 -5.11 17.41
N ARG A 553 -7.65 -4.45 18.12
CA ARG A 553 -6.94 -3.26 17.64
C ARG A 553 -5.54 -3.63 17.16
N PHE A 554 -5.19 -3.29 15.93
CA PHE A 554 -3.80 -3.26 15.47
C PHE A 554 -3.28 -1.82 15.51
N TYR A 555 -2.16 -1.56 16.18
CA TYR A 555 -1.69 -0.19 16.45
C TYR A 555 -1.02 0.47 15.24
N TYR A 556 -0.18 -0.28 14.54
CA TYR A 556 0.62 0.23 13.40
C TYR A 556 -0.06 0.03 12.05
N LEU A 557 -1.14 -0.76 12.00
CA LEU A 557 -1.91 -0.99 10.78
C LEU A 557 -2.56 0.32 10.31
N ASP A 558 -2.27 0.71 9.06
CA ASP A 558 -2.73 1.98 8.52
C ASP A 558 -4.27 2.02 8.38
N ARG A 559 -4.84 3.13 8.83
CA ARG A 559 -6.27 3.44 8.70
C ARG A 559 -6.63 3.86 7.27
N ASN A 560 -5.69 4.14 6.38
CA ASN A 560 -5.99 4.33 4.95
C ASN A 560 -6.63 3.07 4.32
N GLY A 561 -6.42 1.88 4.92
CA GLY A 561 -7.15 0.66 4.61
C GLY A 561 -8.64 0.70 5.01
N THR A 562 -9.06 1.55 5.95
CA THR A 562 -10.45 1.70 6.43
C THR A 562 -11.31 2.59 5.52
N SER A 563 -11.29 2.32 4.21
CA SER A 563 -12.32 2.89 3.32
C SER A 563 -13.71 2.51 3.81
N LYS A 564 -14.76 3.24 3.38
CA LYS A 564 -16.17 2.92 3.70
C LYS A 564 -16.54 1.44 3.48
N ARG A 565 -15.83 0.73 2.60
CA ARG A 565 -16.03 -0.69 2.28
C ARG A 565 -15.73 -1.64 3.44
N TRP A 566 -14.94 -1.21 4.42
CA TRP A 566 -14.57 -2.01 5.58
C TRP A 566 -15.34 -1.63 6.84
N CYS A 567 -16.15 -0.57 6.81
CA CYS A 567 -16.87 -0.08 7.98
C CYS A 567 -17.96 -1.04 8.48
N ASP A 568 -18.23 -2.10 7.72
CA ASP A 568 -19.04 -3.21 8.17
C ASP A 568 -18.26 -4.18 9.08
N VAL A 569 -16.92 -4.12 9.10
CA VAL A 569 -16.04 -4.99 9.90
C VAL A 569 -14.96 -4.27 10.71
N VAL A 570 -14.76 -2.97 10.51
CA VAL A 570 -13.86 -2.13 11.30
C VAL A 570 -14.60 -0.92 11.86
N ASP A 571 -14.17 -0.42 13.02
CA ASP A 571 -14.72 0.81 13.60
C ASP A 571 -14.21 2.04 12.85
N CYS A 572 -14.97 2.45 11.84
CA CYS A 572 -14.72 3.68 11.09
C CYS A 572 -15.15 4.96 11.83
N LYS A 573 -15.84 4.87 12.98
CA LYS A 573 -16.38 6.04 13.69
C LYS A 573 -15.37 6.60 14.68
N GLU A 574 -14.51 5.76 15.23
CA GLU A 574 -13.48 6.18 16.18
C GLU A 574 -12.32 6.88 15.46
N ASN A 575 -12.08 8.17 15.66
CA ASN A 575 -10.93 8.87 15.06
C ASN A 575 -9.84 9.25 16.08
N SER A 576 -9.98 8.82 17.33
CA SER A 576 -9.19 9.31 18.47
C SER A 576 -7.85 8.60 18.68
N LEU A 577 -7.68 7.39 18.14
CA LEU A 577 -6.50 6.55 18.37
C LEU A 577 -5.96 5.95 17.07
N LYS A 578 -4.62 5.87 16.99
CA LYS A 578 -3.86 5.27 15.89
C LYS A 578 -4.24 3.79 15.73
N GLY A 579 -4.18 3.30 14.50
CA GLY A 579 -4.43 1.90 14.18
C GLY A 579 -5.89 1.57 13.84
N VAL A 580 -6.14 0.29 13.51
CA VAL A 580 -7.44 -0.21 13.07
C VAL A 580 -8.08 -1.07 14.15
N LYS A 581 -9.37 -0.84 14.44
CA LYS A 581 -10.19 -1.71 15.29
C LYS A 581 -11.08 -2.59 14.43
N PHE A 582 -10.82 -3.89 14.42
CA PHE A 582 -11.76 -4.86 13.86
C PHE A 582 -12.88 -5.14 14.86
N LEU A 583 -14.11 -5.03 14.37
CA LEU A 583 -15.32 -5.28 15.13
C LEU A 583 -15.46 -6.79 15.41
N PRO A 584 -15.95 -7.17 16.60
CA PRO A 584 -16.08 -8.58 16.98
C PRO A 584 -17.29 -9.23 16.30
N ILE A 585 -17.15 -9.51 15.01
CA ILE A 585 -18.21 -10.10 14.19
C ILE A 585 -18.08 -11.60 14.22
N GLU A 586 -18.97 -12.18 15.01
CA GLU A 586 -19.31 -13.59 15.08
C GLU A 586 -19.11 -14.38 13.78
N GLY A 587 -18.25 -15.41 13.83
CA GLY A 587 -17.92 -16.31 12.73
C GLY A 587 -16.80 -15.82 11.80
N ASN A 588 -16.42 -14.54 11.86
CA ASN A 588 -15.32 -14.00 11.06
C ASN A 588 -13.98 -14.16 11.78
N ALA A 589 -12.89 -14.10 11.01
CA ALA A 589 -11.53 -14.20 11.52
C ALA A 589 -10.61 -13.14 10.88
N ILE A 590 -9.53 -12.86 11.59
CA ILE A 590 -8.41 -12.04 11.11
C ILE A 590 -7.19 -12.94 11.11
N PHE A 591 -6.47 -12.96 10.00
CA PHE A 591 -5.20 -13.68 9.85
C PHE A 591 -4.07 -12.67 9.64
N TRP A 592 -2.91 -12.93 10.25
CA TRP A 592 -1.69 -12.19 9.97
C TRP A 592 -0.45 -13.07 10.15
N GLU A 593 0.63 -12.68 9.48
CA GLU A 593 1.96 -13.26 9.68
C GLU A 593 2.65 -12.54 10.84
N ASN A 594 3.31 -13.33 11.68
CA ASN A 594 4.03 -12.83 12.85
C ASN A 594 5.52 -12.65 12.58
N LEU A 595 6.07 -13.32 11.54
CA LEU A 595 7.49 -13.31 11.22
C LEU A 595 7.72 -12.94 9.74
N GLU A 596 8.76 -12.16 9.47
CA GLU A 596 9.34 -11.93 8.14
C GLU A 596 10.81 -12.35 8.20
N ASP A 597 11.22 -13.29 7.36
CA ASP A 597 12.59 -13.85 7.35
C ASP A 597 13.10 -14.33 8.73
N GLY A 598 12.20 -14.89 9.56
CA GLY A 598 12.51 -15.38 10.91
C GLY A 598 12.62 -14.28 11.98
N VAL A 599 12.28 -13.04 11.65
CA VAL A 599 12.26 -11.90 12.57
C VAL A 599 10.82 -11.50 12.85
N GLY A 600 10.50 -11.23 14.11
CA GLY A 600 9.19 -10.73 14.53
C GLY A 600 8.78 -9.44 13.80
N ILE A 601 7.59 -9.43 13.22
CA ILE A 601 6.99 -8.24 12.63
C ILE A 601 6.42 -7.38 13.78
N GLU A 602 6.95 -6.19 13.99
CA GLU A 602 6.48 -5.29 15.06
C GLU A 602 5.18 -4.57 14.66
N GLU A 603 4.94 -4.45 13.37
CA GLU A 603 3.80 -3.75 12.79
C GLU A 603 2.46 -4.48 13.02
N VAL A 604 2.49 -5.77 13.40
CA VAL A 604 1.31 -6.55 13.81
C VAL A 604 0.98 -6.41 15.30
N LEU A 605 1.60 -5.46 16.02
CA LEU A 605 1.29 -5.13 17.40
C LEU A 605 -0.21 -4.88 17.59
N HIS A 606 -0.84 -5.71 18.44
CA HIS A 606 -2.29 -5.69 18.59
C HIS A 606 -2.76 -5.86 20.04
N ALA A 607 -4.02 -5.50 20.28
CA ALA A 607 -4.66 -5.48 21.59
C ALA A 607 -6.13 -5.89 21.50
N GLY A 608 -6.64 -6.51 22.57
CA GLY A 608 -8.08 -6.65 22.78
C GLY A 608 -8.60 -5.42 23.53
N THR A 609 -9.38 -4.56 22.87
CA THR A 609 -9.94 -3.38 23.54
C THR A 609 -10.94 -3.81 24.61
N ALA A 610 -11.15 -2.97 25.62
CA ALA A 610 -12.11 -3.25 26.68
C ALA A 610 -13.49 -3.62 26.13
N LEU A 611 -14.08 -4.68 26.68
CA LEU A 611 -15.49 -4.99 26.47
C LEU A 611 -16.30 -4.12 27.42
N GLU A 612 -17.24 -3.34 26.90
CA GLU A 612 -18.06 -2.42 27.71
C GLU A 612 -19.34 -3.13 28.20
N GLU A 613 -19.96 -3.91 27.33
CA GLU A 613 -21.18 -4.67 27.60
C GLU A 613 -21.11 -6.05 26.93
N GLY A 614 -21.90 -7.01 27.44
CA GLY A 614 -22.03 -8.34 26.86
C GLY A 614 -20.90 -9.31 27.22
N ILE A 615 -20.81 -10.40 26.46
CA ILE A 615 -19.77 -11.42 26.59
C ILE A 615 -19.16 -11.69 25.21
N LYS A 616 -17.83 -11.60 25.11
CA LYS A 616 -17.09 -11.88 23.87
C LYS A 616 -16.29 -13.17 24.01
N TYR A 617 -16.41 -14.05 23.02
CA TYR A 617 -15.60 -15.24 22.85
C TYR A 617 -14.72 -15.10 21.58
N GLY A 618 -13.42 -15.31 21.72
CA GLY A 618 -12.45 -15.36 20.63
C GLY A 618 -11.76 -16.72 20.55
N LEU A 619 -11.15 -17.03 19.42
CA LEU A 619 -10.38 -18.25 19.16
C LEU A 619 -9.03 -17.85 18.58
N ASN A 620 -7.95 -18.18 19.28
CA ASN A 620 -6.60 -18.09 18.75
C ASN A 620 -6.22 -19.41 18.08
N ILE A 621 -5.68 -19.31 16.86
CA ILE A 621 -5.07 -20.42 16.14
C ILE A 621 -3.64 -20.00 15.81
N TRP A 622 -2.67 -20.56 16.52
CA TRP A 622 -1.27 -20.23 16.36
C TRP A 622 -0.56 -21.32 15.57
N THR A 623 0.32 -20.90 14.64
CA THR A 623 1.17 -21.82 13.89
C THR A 623 2.63 -21.57 14.27
N ARG A 624 3.36 -22.62 14.61
CA ARG A 624 4.78 -22.61 14.98
C ARG A 624 5.69 -22.79 13.76
N GLU A 625 6.94 -22.36 13.86
CA GLU A 625 7.97 -22.54 12.82
C GLU A 625 8.32 -24.03 12.61
N LYS A 626 8.42 -24.77 13.72
CA LYS A 626 8.72 -26.21 13.76
C LYS A 626 7.51 -26.99 14.29
N GLU A 627 7.54 -28.30 14.09
CA GLU A 627 6.55 -29.20 14.68
C GLU A 627 6.61 -29.15 16.21
N ILE A 628 5.46 -29.30 16.84
CA ILE A 628 5.32 -29.38 18.30
C ILE A 628 5.60 -30.84 18.67
N GLU A 629 6.67 -31.07 19.43
CA GLU A 629 6.99 -32.41 19.96
C GLU A 629 5.96 -32.78 21.04
N GLU A 630 5.51 -34.03 21.08
CA GLU A 630 4.40 -34.52 21.93
C GLU A 630 4.66 -34.43 23.46
N GLU A 631 5.81 -33.93 23.92
CA GLU A 631 6.20 -33.96 25.35
C GLU A 631 5.80 -32.74 26.19
N ASP A 632 5.23 -31.67 25.63
CA ASP A 632 4.87 -30.45 26.38
C ASP A 632 3.37 -30.06 26.34
N SER A 633 2.45 -31.05 26.27
CA SER A 633 0.99 -30.83 26.42
C SER A 633 0.53 -30.84 27.88
#